data_AF-A0A9E4A9X3-F1
#
_entry.id   AF-A0A9E4A9X3-F1
#
_cell.length_a   1.000
_cell.length_b   1.000
_cell.length_c   1.000
_cell.angle_alpha   90.00
_cell.angle_beta   90.00
_cell.angle_gamma   90.00
#
_symmetry.space_group_name_H-M   'P 1'
#
loop_
_entity.id
_entity.type
_entity.pdbx_description
1 polymer ?
#
loop_
_entity_poly.entity_id
_entity_poly.type
_entity_poly.pdbx_seq_one_letter_code
_entity_poly.pdbx_strand_id
1 'polypeptide(L)'
;MAVIVRIPTPLRRLTQNLAEVETEGTNIETIIENLESDYPGMKERLCDEGGNIRRFVNIYLNDEDIRFLDGKATPVTDGAEISIIPAIAGGTLFS
;
A
#
# COMPACT_ATOMS: atom_id res chain seq x y z
N MET A 1 6.54 5.87 -14.34
CA MET A 1 7.56 5.20 -13.51
C MET A 1 6.87 4.05 -12.84
N ALA A 2 7.16 2.83 -13.28
CA ALA A 2 6.43 1.65 -12.85
C ALA A 2 6.98 1.17 -11.51
N VAL A 3 6.08 0.85 -10.58
CA VAL A 3 6.41 0.32 -9.25
C VAL A 3 5.50 -0.85 -8.95
N ILE A 4 5.99 -1.78 -8.16
CA ILE A 4 5.26 -2.99 -7.78
C ILE A 4 4.72 -2.80 -6.37
N VAL A 5 3.41 -2.95 -6.19
CA VAL A 5 2.76 -2.88 -4.89
C VAL A 5 2.29 -4.27 -4.47
N ARG A 6 2.79 -4.75 -3.34
CA ARG A 6 2.45 -6.05 -2.76
C ARG A 6 1.23 -5.92 -1.86
N ILE A 7 0.20 -6.68 -2.21
CA ILE A 7 -1.13 -6.59 -1.64
C ILE A 7 -1.34 -7.71 -0.60
N PRO A 8 -1.57 -7.34 0.67
CA PRO A 8 -1.79 -8.31 1.73
C PRO A 8 -3.13 -9.01 1.52
N THR A 9 -3.21 -10.27 1.95
CA THR A 9 -4.40 -11.14 1.76
C THR A 9 -5.74 -10.47 2.04
N PRO A 10 -5.93 -9.69 3.12
CA PRO A 10 -7.22 -9.04 3.40
C PRO A 10 -7.66 -8.02 2.34
N LEU A 11 -6.73 -7.44 1.60
CA LEU A 11 -6.98 -6.42 0.59
C LEU A 11 -7.08 -6.99 -0.83
N ARG A 12 -6.66 -8.24 -1.04
CA ARG A 12 -6.66 -8.88 -2.36
C ARG A 12 -8.03 -8.98 -3.02
N ARG A 13 -9.11 -8.96 -2.23
CA ARG A 13 -10.49 -8.91 -2.78
C ARG A 13 -10.76 -7.65 -3.60
N LEU A 14 -10.06 -6.55 -3.33
CA LEU A 14 -10.16 -5.30 -4.09
C LEU A 14 -9.33 -5.36 -5.38
N THR A 15 -8.25 -6.15 -5.40
CA THR A 15 -7.34 -6.30 -6.54
C THR A 15 -7.60 -7.57 -7.34
N GLN A 16 -8.85 -8.06 -7.39
CA GLN A 16 -9.22 -9.26 -8.15
C GLN A 16 -8.42 -10.52 -7.77
N ASN A 17 -8.01 -10.63 -6.50
CA ASN A 17 -7.14 -11.66 -5.93
C ASN A 17 -5.67 -11.59 -6.34
N LEU A 18 -5.23 -10.51 -7.00
CA LEU A 18 -3.83 -10.29 -7.32
C LEU A 18 -3.03 -10.01 -6.04
N ALA A 19 -1.91 -10.72 -5.90
CA ALA A 19 -0.97 -10.52 -4.80
C ALA A 19 -0.08 -9.29 -5.01
N GLU A 20 0.08 -8.87 -6.26
CA GLU A 20 0.97 -7.80 -6.69
C GLU A 20 0.24 -7.03 -7.81
N VAL A 21 0.33 -5.71 -7.76
CA VAL A 21 -0.21 -4.83 -8.79
C VAL A 21 0.86 -3.85 -9.21
N GLU A 22 0.93 -3.57 -10.49
CA GLU A 22 1.78 -2.52 -11.03
C GLU A 22 1.00 -1.21 -11.05
N THR A 23 1.65 -0.14 -10.63
CA THR A 23 1.10 1.21 -10.73
C THR A 23 2.24 2.21 -10.94
N GLU A 24 1.89 3.47 -11.17
CA GLU A 24 2.88 4.52 -11.38
C GLU A 24 2.73 5.61 -10.33
N GLY A 25 3.82 6.30 -9.99
CA GLY A 25 3.76 7.42 -9.07
C GLY A 25 5.14 7.98 -8.73
N THR A 26 5.16 9.18 -8.17
CA THR A 26 6.39 9.88 -7.77
C THR A 26 6.64 9.80 -6.26
N ASN A 27 5.62 9.49 -5.46
CA ASN A 27 5.68 9.33 -4.02
C ASN A 27 4.55 8.40 -3.53
N ILE A 28 4.61 7.99 -2.26
CA ILE A 28 3.62 7.07 -1.66
C ILE A 28 2.19 7.60 -1.74
N GLU A 29 1.97 8.90 -1.58
CA GLU A 29 0.64 9.51 -1.69
C GLU A 29 0.03 9.29 -3.07
N THR A 30 0.77 9.60 -4.14
CA THR A 30 0.32 9.38 -5.52
C THR A 30 0.06 7.90 -5.78
N ILE A 31 0.89 7.00 -5.24
CA ILE A 31 0.67 5.56 -5.35
C ILE A 31 -0.67 5.15 -4.72
N ILE A 32 -0.98 5.64 -3.52
CA ILE A 32 -2.26 5.34 -2.85
C ILE A 32 -3.45 5.89 -3.65
N GLU A 33 -3.32 7.07 -4.25
CA GLU A 33 -4.38 7.67 -5.08
C GLU A 33 -4.61 6.92 -6.40
N ASN A 34 -3.54 6.42 -7.02
CA ASN A 34 -3.66 5.60 -8.22
C ASN A 34 -4.25 4.23 -7.90
N LEU A 35 -3.82 3.60 -6.79
CA LEU A 35 -4.44 2.37 -6.30
C LEU A 35 -5.93 2.53 -6.01
N GLU A 36 -6.38 3.67 -5.50
CA GLU A 36 -7.81 3.97 -5.34
C GLU A 36 -8.53 4.11 -6.67
N SER A 37 -7.89 4.76 -7.65
CA SER A 37 -8.46 4.97 -8.98
C SER A 37 -8.63 3.65 -9.75
N ASP A 38 -7.65 2.76 -9.66
CA ASP A 38 -7.67 1.44 -10.28
C ASP A 38 -8.48 0.40 -9.48
N TYR A 39 -8.45 0.51 -8.15
CA TYR A 39 -9.09 -0.42 -7.20
C TYR A 39 -9.88 0.32 -6.12
N PRO A 40 -11.11 0.79 -6.43
CA PRO A 40 -11.91 1.59 -5.52
C PRO A 40 -12.10 0.96 -4.12
N GLY A 41 -11.95 1.77 -3.08
CA GLY A 41 -11.99 1.37 -1.68
C GLY A 41 -10.64 0.99 -1.08
N MET A 42 -9.53 1.07 -1.84
CA MET A 42 -8.18 0.88 -1.31
C MET A 42 -7.80 1.98 -0.32
N LYS A 43 -7.99 3.26 -0.69
CA LYS A 43 -7.64 4.40 0.16
C LYS A 43 -8.41 4.37 1.47
N GLU A 44 -9.66 3.93 1.49
CA GLU A 44 -10.45 3.79 2.72
C GLU A 44 -9.87 2.73 3.68
N ARG A 45 -9.23 1.68 3.14
CA ARG A 45 -8.59 0.62 3.92
C ARG A 45 -7.22 1.02 4.44
N LEU A 46 -6.50 1.87 3.71
CA LEU A 46 -5.13 2.30 4.03
C LEU A 46 -5.11 3.58 4.87
N CYS A 47 -6.02 4.51 4.60
CA CYS A 47 -6.06 5.85 5.17
C CYS A 47 -7.35 6.12 5.97
N ASP A 48 -7.27 7.04 6.92
CA ASP A 48 -8.43 7.61 7.62
C ASP A 48 -9.09 8.76 6.84
N GLU A 49 -10.19 9.31 7.35
CA GLU A 49 -10.94 10.40 6.74
C GLU A 49 -10.12 11.68 6.55
N GLY A 50 -9.04 11.88 7.34
CA GLY A 50 -8.10 12.98 7.16
C GLY A 50 -7.02 12.71 6.11
N GLY A 51 -7.06 11.55 5.45
CA GLY A 51 -6.09 11.14 4.43
C GLY A 51 -4.75 10.69 5.02
N ASN A 52 -4.64 10.47 6.33
CA ASN A 52 -3.43 9.93 6.95
C ASN A 52 -3.45 8.41 6.92
N ILE A 53 -2.27 7.78 6.86
CA ILE A 53 -2.17 6.31 6.90
C ILE A 53 -2.63 5.83 8.29
N ARG A 54 -3.54 4.87 8.30
CA ARG A 54 -4.09 4.31 9.53
C ARG A 54 -2.99 3.69 10.38
N ARG A 55 -3.07 3.84 11.71
CA ARG A 55 -2.09 3.31 12.67
C ARG A 55 -1.77 1.82 12.51
N PHE A 56 -2.74 1.05 12.03
CA PHE A 56 -2.65 -0.41 11.84
C PHE A 56 -2.25 -0.79 10.42
N VAL A 57 -1.76 0.15 9.62
CA VAL A 57 -1.22 -0.08 8.27
C VAL A 57 0.22 0.39 8.28
N ASN A 58 1.13 -0.53 8.00
CA ASN A 58 2.54 -0.25 7.79
C ASN A 58 2.79 -0.34 6.28
N ILE A 59 3.51 0.64 5.75
CA ILE A 59 3.90 0.66 4.34
C ILE A 59 5.42 0.69 4.30
N TYR A 60 6.00 -0.17 3.48
CA TYR A 60 7.43 -0.28 3.31
C TYR A 60 7.79 0.07 1.87
N LEU A 61 8.86 0.83 1.68
CA LEU A 61 9.49 1.10 0.39
C LEU A 61 10.83 0.38 0.38
N ASN A 62 11.00 -0.63 -0.48
CA ASN A 62 12.21 -1.46 -0.56
C ASN A 62 12.68 -1.96 0.84
N ASP A 63 11.76 -2.56 1.60
CA ASP A 63 11.97 -3.07 2.97
C ASP A 63 12.13 -2.01 4.08
N GLU A 64 12.08 -0.72 3.77
CA GLU A 64 12.17 0.36 4.77
C GLU A 64 10.79 0.94 5.11
N ASP A 65 10.42 0.99 6.40
CA ASP A 65 9.13 1.55 6.84
C ASP A 65 9.12 3.07 6.61
N ILE A 66 8.16 3.55 5.83
CA ILE A 66 8.06 4.96 5.43
C ILE A 66 7.87 5.91 6.61
N ARG A 67 7.50 5.40 7.80
CA ARG A 67 7.41 6.20 9.03
C ARG A 67 8.77 6.70 9.52
N PHE A 68 9.85 6.06 9.11
CA PHE A 68 11.22 6.52 9.35
C PHE A 68 11.78 7.35 8.19
N LEU A 69 11.01 7.49 7.11
CA LEU A 69 11.27 8.34 5.95
C LEU A 69 10.38 9.60 6.01
N ASP A 70 9.91 10.09 4.87
CA ASP A 70 8.99 11.23 4.73
C ASP A 70 7.51 10.82 4.78
N GLY A 71 7.18 9.63 5.28
CA GLY A 71 5.82 9.12 5.36
C GLY A 71 5.15 9.04 3.98
N LYS A 72 3.96 9.62 3.83
CA LYS A 72 3.24 9.67 2.54
C LYS A 72 3.99 10.47 1.46
N ALA A 73 4.83 11.42 1.87
CA ALA A 73 5.62 12.22 0.95
C ALA A 73 6.90 11.51 0.50
N THR A 74 7.20 10.30 1.02
CA THR A 74 8.38 9.53 0.64
C THR A 74 8.45 9.37 -0.87
N PRO A 75 9.52 9.85 -1.52
CA PRO A 75 9.67 9.76 -2.96
C PRO A 75 9.89 8.31 -3.37
N VAL A 76 9.34 7.93 -4.51
CA VAL A 76 9.43 6.58 -5.05
C VAL A 76 10.15 6.64 -6.39
N THR A 77 11.11 5.73 -6.59
CA THR A 77 11.87 5.60 -7.83
C THR A 77 11.27 4.52 -8.72
N ASP A 78 11.57 4.59 -10.02
CA ASP A 78 11.22 3.53 -10.96
C ASP A 78 11.78 2.17 -10.52
N GLY A 79 10.98 1.12 -10.64
CA GLY A 79 11.33 -0.23 -10.21
C GLY A 79 11.29 -0.48 -8.70
N ALA A 80 10.82 0.48 -7.90
CA ALA A 80 10.68 0.29 -6.46
C ALA A 80 9.59 -0.74 -6.11
N GLU A 81 9.81 -1.45 -5.01
CA GLU A 81 8.83 -2.35 -4.40
C GLU A 81 8.18 -1.67 -3.18
N ILE A 82 6.85 -1.66 -3.15
CA ILE A 82 6.06 -1.15 -2.03
C ILE A 82 5.31 -2.32 -1.40
N SER A 83 5.47 -2.51 -0.10
CA SER A 83 4.76 -3.56 0.65
C SER A 83 3.77 -2.96 1.63
N ILE A 84 2.50 -3.38 1.53
CA ILE A 84 1.44 -2.98 2.46
C ILE A 84 1.25 -4.11 3.48
N ILE A 85 1.54 -3.84 4.75
CA ILE A 85 1.43 -4.82 5.83
C ILE A 85 0.42 -4.33 6.88
N PRO A 86 -0.73 -4.99 7.03
CA PRO A 86 -1.64 -4.69 8.12
C PRO A 86 -1.02 -5.17 9.44
N ALA A 87 -1.09 -4.34 10.48
CA ALA A 87 -0.58 -4.62 11.82
C ALA A 87 -1.35 -5.76 12.52
N ILE A 88 -2.43 -6.28 11.91
CA ILE A 88 -3.19 -7.46 12.38
C ILE A 88 -2.54 -8.76 11.85
N ALA A 89 -1.20 -8.82 11.80
CA ALA A 89 -0.46 -10.04 11.46
C ALA A 89 -0.47 -11.00 12.66
N GLY A 90 -1.66 -11.48 12.99
CA GLY A 90 -1.95 -12.34 14.14
C GLY A 90 -3.03 -13.35 13.79
N GLY A 91 -2.80 -14.12 12.72
CA GLY A 91 -3.29 -15.48 12.52
C GLY A 91 -4.81 -15.68 12.32
N THR A 92 -5.19 -16.08 11.10
CA THR A 92 -5.76 -17.43 10.92
C THR A 92 -5.49 -17.90 9.50
N LEU A 93 -4.61 -18.90 9.39
CA LEU A 93 -4.46 -19.76 8.22
C LEU A 93 -5.79 -20.54 8.08
N PHE A 94 -6.45 -20.41 6.93
CA PHE A 94 -7.49 -21.29 6.36
C PHE A 94 -8.70 -21.73 7.22
N SER A 95 -9.89 -21.58 6.65
CA SER A 95 -10.96 -22.60 6.73
C SER A 95 -11.43 -22.91 5.32
#